data_AF-A0A972IE43-F1
#
_entry.id   AF-A0A972IE43-F1
#
_cell.length_a   1.000
_cell.length_b   1.000
_cell.length_c   1.000
_cell.angle_alpha   90.00
_cell.angle_beta   90.00
_cell.angle_gamma   90.00
#
_symmetry.space_group_name_H-M   'P 1'
#
loop_
_entity.id
_entity.type
_entity.pdbx_description
1 polymer ?
#
loop_
_entity_poly.entity_id
_entity_poly.type
_entity_poly.pdbx_seq_one_letter_code
_entity_poly.pdbx_strand_id
1 'polypeptide(L)'
;MPKGIILKGVGGLYTVYSEGKTYSCKPRGVFRIKGVTPLPGDCCMFDIVDDELGFILEILPRKNELIRPAVANVDIAAIVIALSSPEPDFYMVDKIIATCLVKKIEPILIANKADTAKEEIWDTFLKNYAPTGLRYFKISAKNETGFEDLLEYFDCKTVVFAGQSGTGKSTIINAIVGYELMETGCISEKIERGRHTTRHT
;
A
#
# COMPACT_ATOMS: atom_id res chain seq x y z
N MET A 1 1.89 26.19 -14.13
CA MET A 1 1.02 25.02 -13.85
C MET A 1 1.70 24.18 -12.80
N PRO A 2 1.08 23.98 -11.63
CA PRO A 2 1.66 23.18 -10.56
C PRO A 2 1.73 21.70 -10.93
N LYS A 3 2.72 21.01 -10.33
CA LYS A 3 2.82 19.55 -10.31
C LYS A 3 2.16 19.04 -9.04
N GLY A 4 1.47 17.91 -9.13
CA GLY A 4 0.87 17.28 -7.95
C GLY A 4 0.88 15.76 -8.03
N ILE A 5 0.49 15.13 -6.92
CA ILE A 5 0.30 13.69 -6.79
C ILE A 5 -1.18 13.44 -6.52
N ILE A 6 -1.78 12.52 -7.29
CA ILE A 6 -3.15 12.08 -7.03
C ILE A 6 -3.15 11.20 -5.77
N LEU A 7 -3.84 11.63 -4.72
CA LEU A 7 -3.95 10.88 -3.47
C LEU A 7 -5.08 9.84 -3.51
N LYS A 8 -6.24 10.23 -4.05
CA LYS A 8 -7.43 9.37 -4.15
C LYS A 8 -8.30 9.76 -5.32
N GLY A 9 -9.12 8.83 -5.79
CA GLY A 9 -10.13 9.06 -6.83
C GLY A 9 -11.49 8.46 -6.44
N VAL A 10 -12.54 9.29 -6.42
CA VAL A 10 -13.91 8.88 -6.07
C VAL A 10 -14.90 9.53 -7.05
N GLY A 11 -15.68 8.72 -7.77
CA GLY A 11 -16.75 9.21 -8.64
C GLY A 11 -16.29 10.16 -9.75
N GLY A 12 -15.04 10.05 -10.21
CA GLY A 12 -14.46 10.94 -11.22
C GLY A 12 -13.89 12.27 -10.68
N LEU A 13 -13.94 12.48 -9.37
CA LEU A 13 -13.20 13.51 -8.67
C LEU A 13 -11.91 12.91 -8.09
N TYR A 14 -10.81 13.66 -8.22
CA TYR A 14 -9.49 13.24 -7.79
C TYR A 14 -8.93 14.26 -6.82
N THR A 15 -8.45 13.82 -5.66
CA THR A 15 -7.73 14.70 -4.74
C THR A 15 -6.28 14.76 -5.15
N VAL A 16 -5.79 15.96 -5.51
CA VAL A 16 -4.40 16.20 -5.91
C VAL A 16 -3.68 16.94 -4.80
N TYR A 17 -2.55 16.43 -4.34
CA TYR A 17 -1.68 17.09 -3.38
C TYR A 17 -0.56 17.85 -4.10
N SER A 18 -0.35 19.10 -3.72
CA SER A 18 0.73 19.94 -4.24
C SER A 18 1.08 21.01 -3.20
N GLU A 19 2.38 21.18 -2.91
CA GLU A 19 2.92 22.25 -2.06
C GLU A 19 2.21 22.38 -0.69
N GLY A 20 1.91 21.25 -0.03
CA GLY A 20 1.28 21.25 1.30
C GLY A 20 -0.24 21.43 1.29
N LYS A 21 -0.87 21.55 0.12
CA LYS A 21 -2.32 21.71 -0.04
C LYS A 21 -2.91 20.59 -0.88
N THR A 22 -4.21 20.36 -0.69
CA THR A 22 -4.99 19.40 -1.48
C THR A 22 -6.05 20.13 -2.30
N TYR A 23 -6.23 19.70 -3.53
CA TYR A 23 -7.19 20.27 -4.49
C TYR A 23 -8.14 19.18 -4.97
N SER A 24 -9.41 19.52 -5.19
CA SER A 24 -10.39 18.63 -5.80
C SER A 24 -10.39 18.83 -7.32
N CYS A 25 -9.90 17.85 -8.06
CA CYS A 25 -9.69 17.96 -9.50
C CYS A 25 -10.57 17.02 -10.32
N LYS A 26 -11.00 17.49 -11.49
CA LYS A 26 -11.62 16.63 -12.52
C LYS A 26 -10.63 16.38 -13.66
N PRO A 27 -10.58 15.17 -14.22
CA PRO A 27 -9.79 14.94 -15.43
C PRO A 27 -10.46 15.62 -16.61
N ARG A 28 -9.67 16.25 -17.49
CA ARG A 28 -10.21 16.74 -18.77
C ARG A 28 -10.76 15.58 -19.62
N GLY A 29 -11.78 15.86 -20.44
CA GLY A 29 -12.42 14.85 -21.29
C GLY A 29 -11.47 14.10 -22.24
N VAL A 30 -10.31 14.68 -22.55
CA VAL A 30 -9.25 14.05 -23.35
C VAL A 30 -8.78 12.70 -22.78
N PHE A 31 -8.81 12.51 -21.45
CA PHE A 31 -8.44 11.24 -20.81
C PHE A 31 -9.39 10.11 -21.20
N ARG A 32 -10.69 10.40 -21.31
CA ARG A 32 -11.70 9.43 -21.77
C ARG A 32 -11.49 9.02 -23.22
N ILE A 33 -11.10 9.97 -24.08
CA ILE A 33 -10.81 9.72 -25.50
C ILE A 33 -9.54 8.87 -25.65
N LYS A 34 -8.52 9.13 -24.83
CA LYS A 34 -7.25 8.39 -24.84
C LYS A 34 -7.30 7.03 -24.11
N GLY A 35 -8.41 6.71 -23.44
CA GLY A 35 -8.53 5.50 -22.63
C GLY A 35 -7.61 5.48 -21.40
N VAL A 36 -7.16 6.64 -20.92
CA VAL A 36 -6.25 6.76 -19.78
C VAL A 36 -7.07 7.11 -18.54
N THR A 37 -7.01 6.24 -17.54
CA THR A 37 -7.64 6.48 -16.23
C THR A 37 -6.60 7.00 -15.24
N PRO A 38 -6.78 8.19 -14.65
CA PRO A 38 -5.94 8.63 -13.55
C PRO A 38 -6.05 7.69 -12.34
N LEU A 39 -4.92 7.40 -11.72
CA LEU A 39 -4.79 6.49 -10.58
C LEU A 39 -4.21 7.25 -9.36
N PRO A 40 -4.56 6.84 -8.13
CA PRO A 40 -3.76 7.18 -6.95
C PRO A 40 -2.27 6.90 -7.20
N GLY A 41 -1.40 7.80 -6.73
CA GLY A 41 0.03 7.78 -6.97
C GLY A 41 0.48 8.38 -8.30
N ASP A 42 -0.41 8.71 -9.23
CA ASP A 42 -0.03 9.43 -10.46
C ASP A 42 0.54 10.81 -10.14
N CYS A 43 1.71 11.12 -10.72
CA CYS A 43 2.19 12.48 -10.83
C CYS A 43 1.46 13.17 -11.98
N CYS A 44 0.92 14.36 -11.76
CA CYS A 44 0.13 15.06 -12.76
C CYS A 44 0.45 16.55 -12.85
N MET A 45 0.15 17.13 -14.02
CA MET A 45 0.02 18.57 -14.20
C MET A 45 -1.45 18.93 -14.07
N PHE A 46 -1.75 19.95 -13.29
CA PHE A 46 -3.11 20.42 -13.10
C PHE A 46 -3.20 21.94 -13.16
N ASP A 47 -4.40 22.44 -13.39
CA ASP A 47 -4.73 23.87 -13.33
C ASP A 47 -5.69 24.12 -12.18
N ILE A 48 -5.56 25.28 -11.54
CA ILE A 48 -6.40 25.71 -10.43
C ILE A 48 -7.36 26.76 -10.98
N VAL A 49 -8.66 26.51 -10.88
CA VAL A 49 -9.70 27.43 -11.35
C VAL A 49 -10.24 28.28 -10.20
N ASP A 50 -10.29 27.69 -9.01
CA ASP A 50 -10.73 28.27 -7.75
C ASP A 50 -9.93 27.60 -6.60
N ASP A 51 -10.00 28.13 -5.38
CA ASP A 51 -9.24 27.69 -4.20
C ASP A 51 -9.37 26.17 -3.91
N GLU A 52 -10.47 25.52 -4.34
CA GLU A 52 -10.69 24.10 -4.12
C GLU A 52 -10.87 23.24 -5.39
N LEU A 53 -11.11 23.86 -6.56
CA LEU A 53 -11.46 23.14 -7.80
C LEU A 53 -10.40 23.30 -8.90
N GLY A 54 -9.92 22.17 -9.40
CA GLY A 54 -8.93 22.13 -10.48
C GLY A 54 -9.26 21.16 -11.61
N PHE A 55 -8.44 21.20 -12.65
CA PHE A 55 -8.50 20.24 -13.75
C PHE A 55 -7.15 19.54 -13.92
N ILE A 56 -7.16 18.22 -13.92
CA ILE A 56 -5.98 17.44 -14.35
C ILE A 56 -5.85 17.64 -15.86
N LEU A 57 -4.68 18.11 -16.27
CA LEU A 57 -4.34 18.39 -17.67
C LEU A 57 -3.57 17.24 -18.29
N GLU A 58 -2.62 16.68 -17.53
CA GLU A 58 -1.71 15.65 -17.99
C GLU A 58 -1.33 14.71 -16.84
N ILE A 59 -1.21 13.42 -17.14
CA ILE A 59 -0.59 12.43 -16.25
C ILE A 59 0.82 12.21 -16.76
N LEU A 60 1.80 12.39 -15.89
CA LEU A 60 3.21 12.17 -16.20
C LEU A 60 3.51 10.67 -16.32
N PRO A 61 4.59 10.27 -17.02
CA PRO A 61 4.93 8.87 -17.20
C PRO A 61 5.03 8.10 -15.88
N ARG A 62 4.37 6.94 -15.82
CA ARG A 62 4.40 6.03 -14.66
C ARG A 62 5.70 5.23 -14.65
N LYS A 63 6.35 5.07 -13.49
CA LYS A 63 7.44 4.10 -13.33
C LYS A 63 6.92 2.65 -13.24
N ASN A 64 5.73 2.47 -12.66
CA ASN A 64 5.02 1.20 -12.55
C ASN A 64 3.53 1.44 -12.22
N GLU A 65 2.74 0.36 -12.31
CA GLU A 65 1.32 0.37 -11.93
C GLU A 65 0.82 -1.02 -11.48
N LEU A 66 -0.09 -1.01 -10.51
CA LEU A 66 -0.83 -2.16 -10.02
C LEU A 66 -2.29 -2.09 -10.45
N ILE A 67 -2.88 -3.25 -10.69
CA ILE A 67 -4.31 -3.39 -11.03
C ILE A 67 -5.16 -3.49 -9.76
N ARG A 68 -4.62 -4.10 -8.70
CA ARG A 68 -5.34 -4.33 -7.45
C ARG A 68 -4.38 -4.24 -6.23
N PRO A 69 -4.46 -3.18 -5.40
CA PRO A 69 -5.24 -1.96 -5.65
C PRO A 69 -4.78 -1.24 -6.92
N ALA A 70 -5.65 -0.42 -7.50
CA ALA A 70 -5.32 0.35 -8.69
C ALA A 70 -4.51 1.58 -8.27
N VAL A 71 -3.18 1.51 -8.41
CA VAL A 71 -2.24 2.54 -7.92
C VAL A 71 -1.01 2.57 -8.83
N ALA A 72 -0.46 3.77 -9.03
CA ALA A 72 0.73 4.02 -9.84
C ALA A 72 1.91 4.46 -8.96
N ASN A 73 3.12 4.37 -9.54
CA ASN A 73 4.35 4.91 -8.96
C ASN A 73 4.69 4.39 -7.55
N VAL A 74 4.42 3.12 -7.31
CA VAL A 74 4.74 2.42 -6.06
C VAL A 74 6.25 2.20 -5.97
N ASP A 75 6.86 2.54 -4.83
CA ASP A 75 8.26 2.25 -4.53
C ASP A 75 8.40 0.84 -3.96
N ILE A 76 7.63 0.58 -2.90
CA ILE A 76 7.76 -0.62 -2.08
C ILE A 76 6.43 -1.38 -2.01
N ALA A 77 6.51 -2.71 -2.09
CA ALA A 77 5.47 -3.61 -1.63
C ALA A 77 5.88 -4.24 -0.29
N ALA A 78 5.23 -3.81 0.79
CA ALA A 78 5.37 -4.33 2.13
C ALA A 78 4.51 -5.59 2.32
N ILE A 79 5.14 -6.77 2.22
CA ILE A 79 4.46 -8.06 2.31
C ILE A 79 4.44 -8.52 3.76
N VAL A 80 3.27 -8.46 4.40
CA VAL A 80 3.09 -8.75 5.82
C VAL A 80 2.74 -10.23 6.04
N ILE A 81 3.56 -10.89 6.85
CA ILE A 81 3.47 -12.29 7.24
C ILE A 81 3.29 -12.33 8.75
N ALA A 82 2.36 -13.14 9.26
CA ALA A 82 2.23 -13.36 10.71
C ALA A 82 3.12 -14.51 11.15
N LEU A 83 3.97 -14.31 12.16
CA LEU A 83 4.80 -15.38 12.74
C LEU A 83 4.03 -16.32 13.70
N SER A 84 2.71 -16.14 13.81
CA SER A 84 1.85 -16.89 14.72
C SER A 84 0.55 -17.30 14.06
N SER A 85 -0.50 -16.48 14.13
CA SER A 85 -1.80 -16.71 13.50
C SER A 85 -2.20 -15.53 12.61
N PRO A 86 -2.72 -15.72 11.38
CA PRO A 86 -2.88 -17.00 10.70
C PRO A 86 -1.54 -17.66 10.38
N GLU A 87 -1.57 -18.95 10.04
CA GLU A 87 -0.37 -19.67 9.59
C GLU A 87 0.15 -19.06 8.28
N PRO A 88 1.47 -18.77 8.18
CA PRO A 88 2.06 -18.18 6.98
C PRO A 88 1.80 -19.00 5.71
N ASP A 89 1.25 -18.36 4.68
CA ASP A 89 1.26 -18.88 3.32
C ASP A 89 2.47 -18.33 2.56
N PHE A 90 3.58 -19.05 2.66
CA PHE A 90 4.82 -18.72 1.96
C PHE A 90 4.67 -18.75 0.44
N TYR A 91 3.79 -19.61 -0.10
CA TYR A 91 3.55 -19.66 -1.54
C TYR A 91 2.84 -18.39 -2.05
N MET A 92 1.89 -17.85 -1.29
CA MET A 92 1.29 -16.54 -1.57
C MET A 92 2.34 -15.42 -1.52
N VAL A 93 3.25 -15.45 -0.54
CA VAL A 93 4.35 -14.47 -0.43
C VAL A 93 5.22 -14.51 -1.68
N ASP A 94 5.64 -15.69 -2.11
CA ASP A 94 6.50 -15.87 -3.29
C ASP A 94 5.84 -15.35 -4.58
N LYS A 95 4.53 -15.57 -4.74
CA LYS A 95 3.76 -15.00 -5.86
C LYS A 95 3.75 -13.48 -5.85
N ILE A 96 3.61 -12.88 -4.67
CA ILE A 96 3.62 -11.42 -4.54
C ILE A 96 5.01 -10.89 -4.88
N ILE A 97 6.07 -11.50 -4.34
CA ILE A 97 7.47 -11.14 -4.66
C ILE A 97 7.70 -11.20 -6.18
N ALA A 98 7.34 -12.30 -6.83
CA ALA A 98 7.49 -12.45 -8.27
C ALA A 98 6.74 -11.37 -9.06
N THR A 99 5.52 -11.03 -8.63
CA THR A 99 4.72 -9.96 -9.25
C THR A 99 5.38 -8.59 -9.08
N CYS A 100 5.90 -8.29 -7.89
CA CYS A 100 6.61 -7.04 -7.60
C CYS A 100 7.84 -6.87 -8.48
N LEU A 101 8.66 -7.92 -8.62
CA LEU A 101 9.86 -7.89 -9.46
C LEU A 101 9.52 -7.63 -10.94
N VAL A 102 8.50 -8.30 -11.49
CA VAL A 102 8.02 -8.04 -12.87
C VAL A 102 7.52 -6.60 -13.03
N LYS A 103 6.87 -6.07 -12.00
CA LYS A 103 6.33 -4.70 -11.98
C LYS A 103 7.36 -3.64 -11.60
N LYS A 104 8.63 -4.00 -11.36
CA LYS A 104 9.68 -3.07 -10.91
C LYS A 104 9.25 -2.31 -9.64
N ILE A 105 8.68 -3.06 -8.70
CA ILE A 105 8.34 -2.60 -7.35
C ILE A 105 9.24 -3.38 -6.41
N GLU A 106 9.86 -2.72 -5.43
CA GLU A 106 10.73 -3.37 -4.47
C GLU A 106 9.91 -4.17 -3.44
N PRO A 107 10.03 -5.51 -3.37
CA PRO A 107 9.38 -6.26 -2.32
C PRO A 107 10.21 -6.24 -1.03
N ILE A 108 9.55 -5.97 0.09
CA ILE A 108 10.10 -6.21 1.43
C ILE A 108 9.19 -7.13 2.23
N LEU A 109 9.74 -7.81 3.22
CA LEU A 109 8.97 -8.69 4.11
C LEU A 109 8.80 -8.04 5.48
N ILE A 110 7.59 -8.10 6.03
CA ILE A 110 7.30 -7.69 7.40
C ILE A 110 6.80 -8.92 8.16
N ALA A 111 7.66 -9.47 9.01
CA ALA A 111 7.37 -10.57 9.89
C ALA A 111 6.72 -10.03 11.18
N ASN A 112 5.40 -9.92 11.17
CA ASN A 112 4.60 -9.35 12.25
C ASN A 112 4.18 -10.40 13.29
N LYS A 113 3.62 -9.94 14.41
CA LYS A 113 3.19 -10.72 15.58
C LYS A 113 4.35 -11.44 16.27
N ALA A 114 5.52 -10.78 16.29
CA ALA A 114 6.71 -11.29 16.94
C ALA A 114 6.51 -11.59 18.44
N ASP A 115 5.55 -10.93 19.08
CA ASP A 115 5.14 -11.14 20.48
C ASP A 115 4.56 -12.53 20.76
N THR A 116 4.04 -13.21 19.73
CA THR A 116 3.46 -14.56 19.83
C THR A 116 4.08 -15.53 18.84
N ALA A 117 5.26 -15.19 18.32
CA ALA A 117 5.92 -15.97 17.27
C ALA A 117 6.23 -17.39 17.75
N LYS A 118 5.94 -18.37 16.89
CA LYS A 118 6.45 -19.73 17.07
C LYS A 118 7.87 -19.81 16.51
N GLU A 119 8.79 -20.39 17.27
CA GLU A 119 10.21 -20.49 16.88
C GLU A 119 10.37 -21.22 15.53
N GLU A 120 9.67 -22.34 15.34
CA GLU A 120 9.64 -23.11 14.09
C GLU A 120 9.23 -22.29 12.86
N ILE A 121 8.27 -21.36 13.02
CA ILE A 121 7.81 -20.49 11.93
C ILE A 121 8.89 -19.44 11.60
N TRP A 122 9.53 -18.88 12.63
CA TRP A 122 10.60 -17.92 12.45
C TRP A 122 11.82 -18.55 11.76
N ASP A 123 12.21 -19.77 12.16
CA ASP A 123 13.30 -20.51 11.52
C ASP A 123 12.98 -20.85 10.07
N THR A 124 11.74 -21.26 9.78
CA THR A 124 11.27 -21.49 8.41
C THR A 124 11.32 -20.21 7.57
N PHE A 125 10.89 -19.08 8.13
CA PHE A 125 10.98 -17.78 7.48
C PHE A 125 12.45 -17.43 7.14
N LEU A 126 13.36 -17.55 8.12
CA LEU A 126 14.77 -17.24 7.91
C LEU A 126 15.41 -18.16 6.87
N LYS A 127 15.13 -19.46 6.93
CA LYS A 127 15.61 -20.45 5.96
C LYS A 127 15.17 -20.10 4.53
N ASN A 128 13.93 -19.66 4.36
CA ASN A 128 13.36 -19.37 3.05
C ASN A 128 13.86 -18.03 2.49
N TYR A 129 13.93 -16.98 3.31
CA TYR A 129 14.08 -15.61 2.81
C TYR A 129 15.41 -14.94 3.12
N ALA A 130 16.09 -15.28 4.22
CA ALA A 130 17.38 -14.64 4.53
C ALA A 130 18.44 -14.84 3.41
N PRO A 131 18.57 -16.03 2.77
CA PRO A 131 19.53 -16.22 1.68
C PRO A 131 19.22 -15.43 0.40
N THR A 132 17.99 -14.94 0.25
CA THR A 132 17.57 -14.23 -0.97
C THR A 132 18.10 -12.79 -1.04
N GLY A 133 18.59 -12.25 0.07
CA GLY A 133 18.98 -10.84 0.18
C GLY A 133 17.79 -9.87 0.24
N LEU A 134 16.55 -10.36 0.26
CA LEU A 134 15.38 -9.53 0.49
C LEU A 134 15.45 -8.88 1.87
N ARG A 135 15.14 -7.59 1.92
CA ARG A 135 15.01 -6.87 3.18
C ARG A 135 13.79 -7.37 3.93
N TYR A 136 13.96 -7.62 5.23
CA TYR A 136 12.88 -7.99 6.11
C TYR A 136 12.96 -7.28 7.46
N PHE A 137 11.79 -7.08 8.07
CA PHE A 137 11.65 -6.47 9.39
C PHE A 137 10.84 -7.39 10.28
N LYS A 138 11.31 -7.64 11.50
CA LYS A 138 10.59 -8.42 12.51
C LYS A 138 9.97 -7.45 13.51
N ILE A 139 8.63 -7.45 13.60
CA ILE A 139 7.89 -6.45 14.39
C ILE A 139 6.78 -7.10 15.23
N SER A 140 6.36 -6.39 16.27
CA SER A 140 5.05 -6.61 16.89
C SER A 140 4.22 -5.34 16.77
N ALA A 141 3.27 -5.33 15.83
CA ALA A 141 2.32 -4.22 15.72
C ALA A 141 1.44 -4.05 16.96
N LYS A 142 1.23 -5.11 17.74
CA LYS A 142 0.45 -5.06 18.98
C LYS A 142 1.18 -4.34 20.11
N ASN A 143 2.49 -4.57 20.20
CA ASN A 143 3.33 -4.00 21.25
C ASN A 143 4.14 -2.78 20.76
N GLU A 144 3.91 -2.34 19.53
CA GLU A 144 4.61 -1.23 18.87
C GLU A 144 6.15 -1.37 18.87
N THR A 145 6.66 -2.60 18.69
CA THR A 145 8.11 -2.88 18.70
C THR A 145 8.67 -3.19 17.31
N GLY A 146 9.89 -2.71 17.05
CA GLY A 146 10.65 -2.95 15.81
C GLY A 146 10.25 -2.03 14.65
N PHE A 147 9.59 -0.91 14.93
CA PHE A 147 9.11 0.02 13.92
C PHE A 147 10.17 1.03 13.48
N GLU A 148 11.20 1.28 14.28
CA GLU A 148 12.17 2.35 14.06
C GLU A 148 12.84 2.23 12.68
N ASP A 149 13.49 1.09 12.40
CA ASP A 149 14.14 0.83 11.12
C ASP A 149 13.14 0.75 9.96
N LEU A 150 11.90 0.31 10.22
CA LEU A 150 10.85 0.21 9.21
C LEU A 150 10.37 1.60 8.78
N LEU A 151 10.17 2.51 9.74
CA LEU A 151 9.73 3.88 9.51
C LEU A 151 10.79 4.69 8.77
N GLU A 152 12.06 4.57 9.19
CA GLU A 152 13.18 5.17 8.45
C GLU A 152 13.23 4.62 7.03
N TYR A 153 12.99 3.31 6.85
CA TYR A 153 12.97 2.71 5.52
C TYR A 153 11.81 3.21 4.65
N PHE A 154 10.66 3.53 5.23
CA PHE A 154 9.50 4.04 4.51
C PHE A 154 9.57 5.53 4.17
N ASP A 155 10.52 6.27 4.76
CA ASP A 155 10.60 7.69 4.55
C ASP A 155 10.68 8.05 3.05
N CYS A 156 9.83 9.02 2.68
CA CYS A 156 9.65 9.56 1.33
C CYS A 156 9.35 8.50 0.24
N LYS A 157 8.76 7.34 0.57
CA LYS A 157 8.41 6.28 -0.39
C LYS A 157 6.91 6.02 -0.47
N THR A 158 6.43 5.65 -1.66
CA THR A 158 5.06 5.16 -1.86
C THR A 158 5.03 3.67 -1.56
N VAL A 159 4.36 3.28 -0.47
CA VAL A 159 4.33 1.90 0.02
C VAL A 159 2.93 1.30 -0.14
N VAL A 160 2.85 0.09 -0.67
CA VAL A 160 1.62 -0.72 -0.68
C VAL A 160 1.76 -1.90 0.27
N PHE A 161 0.72 -2.20 1.04
CA PHE A 161 0.72 -3.34 1.96
C PHE A 161 -0.02 -4.53 1.34
N ALA A 162 0.60 -5.71 1.42
CA ALA A 162 0.05 -6.97 0.94
C ALA A 162 0.23 -8.09 1.99
N GLY A 163 -0.48 -9.21 1.82
CA GLY A 163 -0.42 -10.36 2.72
C GLY A 163 -1.81 -10.88 3.13
N GLN A 164 -1.85 -12.07 3.72
CA GLN A 164 -3.10 -12.74 4.12
C GLN A 164 -3.96 -11.88 5.05
N SER A 165 -5.28 -12.11 5.05
CA SER A 165 -6.16 -11.49 6.04
C SER A 165 -5.73 -11.85 7.46
N GLY A 166 -5.83 -10.91 8.41
CA GLY A 166 -5.44 -11.17 9.80
C GLY A 166 -3.95 -11.10 10.11
N THR A 167 -3.05 -10.88 9.13
CA THR A 167 -1.61 -10.72 9.39
C THR A 167 -1.22 -9.42 10.10
N GLY A 168 -2.17 -8.49 10.26
CA GLY A 168 -1.98 -7.24 11.01
C GLY A 168 -1.65 -6.01 10.15
N LYS A 169 -1.85 -6.05 8.83
CA LYS A 169 -1.65 -4.90 7.92
C LYS A 169 -2.32 -3.61 8.41
N SER A 170 -3.61 -3.66 8.77
CA SER A 170 -4.34 -2.48 9.23
C SER A 170 -3.80 -1.94 10.56
N THR A 171 -3.42 -2.82 11.48
CA THR A 171 -2.77 -2.45 12.74
C THR A 171 -1.44 -1.76 12.50
N ILE A 172 -0.61 -2.29 11.59
CA ILE A 172 0.68 -1.68 11.21
C ILE A 172 0.45 -0.29 10.60
N ILE A 173 -0.52 -0.16 9.70
CA ILE A 173 -0.82 1.14 9.07
C ILE A 173 -1.30 2.16 10.10
N ASN A 174 -2.20 1.78 11.01
CA ASN A 174 -2.65 2.67 12.09
C ASN A 174 -1.49 3.09 13.01
N ALA A 175 -0.58 2.16 13.34
CA ALA A 175 0.60 2.46 14.15
C ALA A 175 1.55 3.45 13.46
N ILE A 176 1.77 3.29 12.15
CA ILE A 176 2.62 4.21 11.36
C ILE A 176 1.99 5.60 11.23
N VAL A 177 0.67 5.65 11.02
CA VAL A 177 -0.07 6.90 10.78
C VAL A 177 -0.34 7.65 12.09
N GLY A 178 -0.30 6.97 13.25
CA GLY A 178 -0.50 7.56 14.57
C GLY A 178 -1.95 7.88 14.93
N TYR A 179 -2.92 7.42 14.13
CA TYR A 179 -4.34 7.47 14.41
C TYR A 179 -5.09 6.32 13.71
N GLU A 180 -6.30 6.00 14.18
CA GLU A 180 -7.13 4.93 13.59
C GLU A 180 -7.65 5.35 12.21
N LEU A 181 -6.97 4.91 11.16
CA LEU A 181 -7.40 5.09 9.77
C LEU A 181 -8.31 3.95 9.31
N MET A 182 -8.05 2.73 9.80
CA MET A 182 -8.81 1.52 9.46
C MET A 182 -9.41 0.87 10.70
N GLU A 183 -10.64 0.36 10.58
CA GLU A 183 -11.27 -0.46 11.62
C GLU A 183 -10.39 -1.68 11.93
N THR A 184 -9.72 -1.68 13.08
CA THR A 184 -8.96 -2.82 13.59
C THR A 184 -9.85 -3.63 14.53
N GLY A 185 -10.51 -4.67 14.01
CA GLY A 185 -11.38 -5.52 14.81
C GLY A 185 -11.55 -6.90 14.20
N CYS A 186 -11.42 -7.91 15.06
CA CYS A 186 -11.61 -9.36 14.99
C CYS A 186 -11.77 -10.00 13.59
N ILE A 187 -11.08 -11.15 13.40
CA ILE A 187 -11.34 -12.10 12.31
C ILE A 187 -12.83 -12.10 12.05
N SER A 188 -13.20 -11.64 10.86
CA SER A 188 -14.58 -11.49 10.47
C SER A 188 -15.29 -12.83 10.67
N GLU A 189 -16.02 -12.97 11.77
CA GLU A 189 -17.07 -13.97 11.98
C GLU A 189 -18.21 -13.81 10.95
N LYS A 190 -18.08 -12.84 10.02
CA LYS A 190 -18.98 -12.57 8.88
C LYS A 190 -18.44 -13.01 7.52
N ILE A 191 -17.57 -14.03 7.43
CA ILE A 191 -17.27 -14.69 6.14
C ILE A 191 -17.82 -16.10 6.09
N GLU A 192 -19.11 -16.25 6.37
CA GLU A 192 -19.94 -17.14 5.56
C GLU A 192 -20.79 -16.27 4.63
N ARG A 193 -20.60 -16.45 3.33
CA ARG A 193 -21.28 -15.78 2.20
C ARG A 193 -20.91 -14.31 1.96
N GLY A 194 -19.98 -14.14 1.02
CA GLY A 194 -20.04 -13.16 -0.06
C GLY A 194 -20.50 -11.74 0.30
N ARG A 195 -19.56 -10.87 0.66
CA ARG A 195 -19.68 -9.44 0.37
C ARG A 195 -18.33 -8.78 0.41
N HIS A 196 -17.99 -8.09 -0.69
CA HIS A 196 -16.83 -7.22 -0.79
C HIS A 196 -16.88 -6.17 0.32
N THR A 197 -15.93 -6.20 1.25
CA THR A 197 -15.66 -5.08 2.14
C THR A 197 -14.93 -3.98 1.39
N THR A 198 -15.28 -2.75 1.77
CA THR A 198 -15.23 -1.48 1.03
C THR A 198 -13.84 -1.15 0.49
N ARG A 199 -13.75 -0.89 -0.82
CA ARG A 199 -12.52 -0.40 -1.48
C ARG A 199 -12.35 1.08 -1.16
N HIS A 200 -11.50 1.39 -0.19
CA HIS A 200 -10.85 2.68 -0.11
C HIS A 200 -9.39 2.49 -0.55
N THR A 201 -8.97 3.28 -1.53
CA THR A 201 -7.56 3.48 -1.92
C THR A 201 -7.25 4.94 -1.64
#